data_AF-A0A0F9RNL2-F1
#
_entry.id   AF-A0A0F9RNL2-F1
#
_cell.length_a   1.000
_cell.length_b   1.000
_cell.length_c   1.000
_cell.angle_alpha   90.00
_cell.angle_beta   90.00
_cell.angle_gamma   90.00
#
_symmetry.space_group_name_H-M   'P 1'
#
loop_
_entity.id
_entity.type
_entity.pdbx_description
1 polymer ?
#
loop_
_entity_poly.entity_id
_entity_poly.type
_entity_poly.pdbx_seq_one_letter_code
_entity_poly.pdbx_strand_id
1 'polypeptide(L)'
;MGKLRRTHVKPLSAVAVSTTIASVWDPPAGKRVRVMGVSNIHETAGTALTVAVTDGTAAASGTLGFFSVLASGVADDVDFGDAGLYASLDAEVGIKSLAGAGTISCTLVGREEGW
;
A
#
# COMPACT_ATOMS: atom_id res chain seq x y z
N MET A 1 2.99 13.77 -23.79
CA MET A 1 3.38 12.86 -22.69
C MET A 1 2.52 13.25 -21.49
N GLY A 2 1.39 12.57 -21.30
CA GLY A 2 0.35 13.01 -20.37
C GLY A 2 0.79 12.84 -18.92
N LYS A 3 0.75 13.92 -18.12
CA LYS A 3 0.93 13.85 -16.67
C LYS A 3 -0.03 12.80 -16.11
N LEU A 4 0.53 11.72 -15.55
CA LEU A 4 -0.19 10.65 -14.90
C LEU A 4 -0.96 11.24 -13.72
N ARG A 5 -2.26 11.45 -13.92
CA ARG A 5 -3.12 12.01 -12.89
C ARG A 5 -3.37 10.92 -11.85
N ARG A 6 -3.14 11.28 -10.59
CA ARG A 6 -3.56 10.68 -9.30
C ARG A 6 -5.05 10.24 -9.29
N THR A 7 -5.45 9.34 -10.18
CA THR A 7 -6.86 9.12 -10.61
C THR A 7 -7.56 7.95 -9.92
N HIS A 8 -6.84 7.02 -9.31
CA HIS A 8 -7.44 5.98 -8.48
C HIS A 8 -6.80 6.02 -7.09
N VAL A 9 -7.64 6.23 -6.10
CA VAL A 9 -7.27 6.18 -4.69
C VAL A 9 -8.02 5.02 -4.06
N LYS A 10 -7.31 4.24 -3.26
CA LYS A 10 -7.89 3.17 -2.45
C LYS A 10 -7.80 3.59 -0.99
N PRO A 11 -8.86 4.20 -0.42
CA PRO A 11 -8.89 4.50 1.00
C PRO A 11 -9.00 3.18 1.76
N LEU A 12 -8.11 3.00 2.74
CA LEU A 12 -8.14 1.91 3.67
C LEU A 12 -8.73 2.43 4.97
N SER A 13 -9.82 1.79 5.41
CA SER A 13 -10.29 1.92 6.79
C SER A 13 -9.23 1.37 7.75
N ALA A 14 -9.51 1.34 9.06
CA ALA A 14 -8.60 0.70 10.00
C ALA A 14 -8.30 -0.77 9.58
N VAL A 15 -7.07 -1.04 9.15
CA VAL A 15 -6.56 -2.35 8.74
C VAL A 15 -5.56 -2.82 9.79
N ALA A 16 -5.78 -4.02 10.32
CA ALA A 16 -4.82 -4.69 11.17
C ALA A 16 -3.61 -5.11 10.34
N VAL A 17 -2.42 -4.69 10.76
CA VAL A 17 -1.16 -5.04 10.11
C VAL A 17 -0.30 -5.84 11.08
N SER A 18 0.37 -6.86 10.54
CA SER A 18 1.32 -7.69 11.24
C SER A 18 2.42 -8.10 10.26
N THR A 19 3.31 -9.01 10.67
CA THR A 19 4.31 -9.61 9.77
C THR A 19 3.70 -10.52 8.71
N THR A 20 2.41 -10.86 8.82
CA THR A 20 1.61 -11.50 7.79
C THR A 20 0.99 -10.46 6.86
N ILE A 21 0.93 -10.77 5.56
CA ILE A 21 0.38 -9.87 4.55
C ILE A 21 -1.15 -9.83 4.65
N ALA A 22 -1.70 -8.62 4.75
CA ALA A 22 -3.11 -8.34 4.60
C ALA A 22 -3.39 -7.80 3.19
N SER A 23 -4.34 -8.39 2.48
CA SER A 23 -4.80 -7.88 1.19
C SER A 23 -5.55 -6.56 1.37
N VAL A 24 -5.27 -5.58 0.51
CA VAL A 24 -5.85 -4.24 0.61
C VAL A 24 -6.34 -3.66 -0.72
N TRP A 25 -5.85 -4.18 -1.85
CA TRP A 25 -6.35 -3.79 -3.17
C TRP A 25 -6.32 -4.97 -4.14
N ASP A 26 -7.48 -5.54 -4.37
CA ASP A 26 -7.70 -6.58 -5.37
C ASP A 26 -8.08 -5.95 -6.73
N PRO A 27 -7.23 -6.03 -7.78
CA PRO A 27 -7.60 -5.56 -9.11
C PRO A 27 -8.61 -6.51 -9.78
N PRO A 28 -9.54 -6.00 -10.60
CA PRO A 28 -10.35 -6.84 -11.46
C PRO A 28 -9.49 -7.70 -12.40
N ALA A 29 -10.02 -8.86 -12.81
CA ALA A 29 -9.34 -9.76 -13.75
C ALA A 29 -8.91 -9.06 -15.05
N GLY A 30 -7.74 -9.42 -15.55
CA GLY A 30 -7.06 -8.80 -16.69
C GLY A 30 -6.38 -7.47 -16.37
N LYS A 31 -6.23 -7.11 -15.08
CA LYS A 31 -5.62 -5.85 -14.67
C LYS A 31 -4.48 -6.04 -13.68
N ARG A 32 -3.65 -5.01 -13.57
CA ARG A 32 -2.63 -4.86 -12.53
C ARG A 32 -2.78 -3.54 -11.81
N VAL A 33 -2.33 -3.48 -10.55
CA VAL A 33 -2.26 -2.23 -9.79
C VAL A 33 -0.86 -1.63 -9.93
N ARG A 34 -0.79 -0.37 -10.34
CA ARG A 34 0.39 0.47 -10.22
C ARG A 34 0.28 1.30 -8.95
N VAL A 35 1.14 1.04 -7.97
CA VAL A 35 1.19 1.82 -6.73
C VAL A 35 2.19 2.97 -6.93
N MET A 36 1.74 4.20 -6.66
CA MET A 36 2.54 5.42 -6.81
C MET A 36 2.88 6.06 -5.46
N GLY A 37 2.11 5.77 -4.41
CA GLY A 37 2.41 6.30 -3.09
C GLY A 37 1.33 5.96 -2.06
N VAL A 38 1.48 6.54 -0.87
CA VAL A 38 0.56 6.39 0.25
C VAL A 38 0.35 7.77 0.87
N SER A 39 -0.90 8.14 1.13
CA SER A 39 -1.26 9.42 1.76
C SER A 39 -2.20 9.23 2.94
N ASN A 40 -2.41 10.28 3.74
CA ASN A 40 -3.28 10.25 4.93
C ASN A 40 -2.93 9.08 5.86
N ILE A 41 -1.65 8.90 6.19
CA ILE A 41 -1.16 7.76 6.97
C ILE A 41 -1.39 8.01 8.46
N HIS A 42 -2.18 7.16 9.10
CA HIS A 42 -2.51 7.25 10.52
C HIS A 42 -2.34 5.90 11.20
N GLU A 43 -1.88 5.96 12.44
CA GLU A 43 -1.84 4.83 13.34
C GLU A 43 -2.94 4.95 14.40
N THR A 44 -3.62 3.84 14.71
CA THR A 44 -4.79 3.85 15.61
C THR A 44 -4.50 3.21 16.97
N ALA A 45 -3.36 2.54 17.17
CA ALA A 45 -3.06 1.70 18.35
C ALA A 45 -1.86 2.18 19.22
N GLY A 46 -1.31 3.37 18.97
CA GLY A 46 -0.16 3.97 19.65
C GLY A 46 1.22 3.40 19.29
N THR A 47 1.35 2.59 18.22
CA THR A 47 2.60 1.86 17.92
C THR A 47 3.29 2.38 16.66
N ALA A 48 4.58 2.76 16.74
CA ALA A 48 5.34 3.11 15.54
C ALA A 48 5.64 1.85 14.70
N LEU A 49 5.40 1.90 13.39
CA LEU A 49 5.56 0.77 12.48
C LEU A 49 6.25 1.18 11.18
N THR A 50 7.04 0.30 10.60
CA THR A 50 7.41 0.35 9.18
C THR A 50 6.57 -0.66 8.44
N VAL A 51 5.84 -0.21 7.41
CA VAL A 51 4.91 -1.02 6.63
C VAL A 51 5.43 -1.15 5.22
N ALA A 52 5.50 -2.38 4.72
CA ALA A 52 5.77 -2.69 3.33
C ALA A 52 4.45 -2.82 2.56
N VAL A 53 4.41 -2.25 1.36
CA VAL A 53 3.39 -2.54 0.35
C VAL A 53 3.93 -3.67 -0.52
N THR A 54 3.13 -4.70 -0.77
CA THR A 54 3.57 -5.95 -1.41
C THR A 54 2.81 -6.26 -2.69
N ASP A 55 3.49 -6.97 -3.59
CA ASP A 55 2.90 -7.56 -4.79
C ASP A 55 2.39 -8.98 -4.46
N GLY A 56 1.11 -9.08 -4.10
CA GLY A 56 0.46 -10.33 -3.68
C GLY A 56 0.26 -10.44 -2.17
N THR A 57 -0.33 -11.57 -1.79
CA THR A 57 -0.69 -11.95 -0.41
C THR A 57 0.16 -13.10 0.16
N ALA A 58 1.06 -13.68 -0.63
CA ALA A 58 1.89 -14.80 -0.21
C ALA A 58 3.15 -14.32 0.55
N ALA A 59 3.67 -15.12 1.48
CA ALA A 59 4.85 -14.73 2.27
C ALA A 59 6.08 -14.36 1.41
N ALA A 60 6.20 -14.96 0.21
CA ALA A 60 7.26 -14.70 -0.76
C ALA A 60 6.98 -13.52 -1.71
N SER A 61 5.87 -12.80 -1.54
CA SER A 61 5.52 -11.63 -2.35
C SER A 61 6.62 -10.55 -2.32
N GLY A 62 6.85 -9.96 -3.49
CA GLY A 62 7.80 -8.86 -3.65
C GLY A 62 7.34 -7.60 -2.91
N THR A 63 8.27 -6.67 -2.67
CA THR A 63 7.96 -5.38 -2.04
C THR A 63 7.91 -4.26 -3.09
N LEU A 64 6.79 -3.54 -3.11
CA LEU A 64 6.51 -2.39 -3.98
C LEU A 64 6.90 -1.06 -3.32
N GLY A 65 7.11 -1.01 -2.01
CA GLY A 65 7.45 0.24 -1.33
C GLY A 65 7.33 0.12 0.17
N PHE A 66 7.79 1.15 0.88
CA PHE A 66 7.73 1.23 2.34
C PHE A 66 7.21 2.59 2.78
N PHE A 67 6.47 2.61 3.87
CA PHE A 67 6.13 3.83 4.58
C PHE A 67 6.21 3.60 6.08
N SER A 68 6.51 4.67 6.82
CA SER A 68 6.55 4.65 8.27
C SER A 68 5.28 5.23 8.84
N VAL A 69 4.87 4.72 9.99
CA VAL A 69 3.71 5.18 10.75
C VAL A 69 4.21 5.58 12.14
N LEU A 70 3.90 6.79 12.57
CA LEU A 70 4.36 7.33 13.85
C LEU A 70 3.42 6.89 14.98
N ALA A 71 3.99 6.60 16.16
CA ALA A 71 3.19 6.34 17.36
C ALA A 71 2.31 7.56 17.67
N SER A 72 0.99 7.38 17.55
CA SER A 72 -0.05 8.41 17.73
C SER A 72 0.08 9.66 16.83
N GLY A 73 0.47 9.49 15.57
CA GLY A 73 0.65 10.62 14.65
C GLY A 73 0.11 10.40 13.25
N VAL A 74 -0.08 11.52 12.55
CA VAL A 74 -0.18 11.54 11.08
C VAL A 74 1.25 11.48 10.54
N ALA A 75 1.54 10.55 9.64
CA ALA A 75 2.79 10.57 8.89
C ALA A 75 2.62 11.34 7.57
N ASP A 76 3.72 11.90 7.08
CA ASP A 76 3.74 12.59 5.79
C ASP A 76 3.38 11.64 4.64
N ASP A 77 2.79 12.19 3.58
CA ASP A 77 2.56 11.47 2.33
C ASP A 77 3.89 10.91 1.79
N VAL A 78 3.88 9.64 1.37
CA VAL A 78 5.03 8.96 0.79
C VAL A 78 4.81 8.76 -0.70
N ASP A 79 5.73 9.28 -1.50
CA ASP A 79 5.77 9.10 -2.96
C ASP A 79 6.76 7.98 -3.32
N PHE A 80 6.27 6.93 -3.99
CA PHE A 80 7.10 5.85 -4.54
C PHE A 80 7.65 6.19 -5.93
N GLY A 81 7.27 7.34 -6.48
CA GLY A 81 7.75 7.88 -7.74
C GLY A 81 6.97 7.40 -8.96
N ASP A 82 7.14 8.17 -10.04
CA ASP A 82 6.43 7.98 -11.32
C ASP A 82 7.02 6.85 -12.18
N ALA A 83 8.05 6.15 -11.68
CA ALA A 83 8.44 4.85 -12.20
C ALA A 83 7.41 3.76 -11.82
N GLY A 84 6.68 3.96 -10.71
CA GLY A 84 5.52 3.22 -10.24
C GLY A 84 5.71 1.72 -10.23
N LEU A 85 5.89 1.16 -9.04
CA LEU A 85 6.09 -0.27 -8.89
C LEU A 85 4.75 -0.99 -9.15
N TYR A 86 4.79 -1.96 -10.07
CA TYR A 86 3.63 -2.69 -10.53
C TYR A 86 3.48 -3.96 -9.71
N ALA A 87 2.27 -4.19 -9.21
CA ALA A 87 1.87 -5.55 -8.90
C ALA A 87 1.85 -6.40 -10.18
N SER A 88 2.01 -7.70 -10.02
CA SER A 88 1.84 -8.70 -11.06
C SER A 88 0.41 -8.66 -11.62
N LEU A 89 0.23 -9.14 -12.85
CA LEU A 89 -1.11 -9.23 -13.46
C LEU A 89 -2.02 -10.09 -12.57
N ASP A 90 -3.24 -9.61 -12.31
CA ASP A 90 -4.25 -10.24 -11.46
C ASP A 90 -3.81 -10.46 -10.00
N ALA A 91 -2.71 -9.83 -9.55
CA ALA A 91 -2.23 -9.95 -8.18
C ALA A 91 -2.86 -8.88 -7.28
N GLU A 92 -3.34 -9.31 -6.12
CA GLU A 92 -3.78 -8.43 -5.04
C GLU A 92 -2.58 -7.66 -4.46
N VAL A 93 -2.73 -6.36 -4.22
CA VAL A 93 -1.77 -5.60 -3.42
C VAL A 93 -2.00 -5.88 -1.95
N GLY A 94 -0.92 -6.23 -1.26
CA GLY A 94 -0.93 -6.45 0.18
C GLY A 94 -0.16 -5.41 0.97
N ILE A 95 -0.32 -5.43 2.28
CA ILE A 95 0.53 -4.70 3.23
C ILE A 95 0.95 -5.60 4.39
N LYS A 96 2.15 -5.39 4.93
CA LYS A 96 2.62 -6.01 6.17
C LYS A 96 3.51 -5.06 6.96
N SER A 97 3.52 -5.16 8.29
CA SER A 97 4.57 -4.56 9.09
C SER A 97 5.86 -5.36 8.94
N LEU A 98 7.01 -4.69 9.01
CA LEU A 98 8.30 -5.37 9.04
C LEU A 98 8.58 -6.02 10.40
N ALA A 99 8.00 -5.48 11.45
CA ALA A 99 8.06 -6.02 12.81
C ALA A 99 6.83 -5.57 13.60
N GLY A 100 6.47 -6.34 14.64
CA GLY A 100 5.34 -6.04 15.51
C GLY A 100 3.99 -6.14 14.80
N ALA A 101 2.96 -5.67 15.47
CA ALA A 101 1.60 -5.59 14.94
C ALA A 101 0.93 -4.30 15.41
N GLY A 102 -0.05 -3.83 14.66
CA GLY A 102 -0.83 -2.66 15.00
C GLY A 102 -2.00 -2.47 14.06
N THR A 103 -2.62 -1.30 14.11
CA THR A 103 -3.74 -0.95 13.24
C THR A 103 -3.47 0.39 12.59
N ILE A 104 -3.57 0.43 11.27
CA ILE A 104 -3.30 1.63 10.48
C ILE A 104 -4.52 1.99 9.63
N SER A 105 -4.63 3.25 9.25
CA SER A 105 -5.48 3.68 8.14
C SER A 105 -4.66 4.57 7.22
N CYS A 106 -4.82 4.40 5.91
CA CYS A 106 -4.15 5.23 4.92
C CYS A 106 -4.91 5.23 3.60
N THR A 107 -4.43 5.98 2.63
CA THR A 107 -4.93 5.96 1.26
C THR A 107 -3.80 5.51 0.35
N LEU A 108 -3.96 4.35 -0.31
CA LEU A 108 -3.05 3.98 -1.39
C LEU A 108 -3.36 4.83 -2.62
N VAL A 109 -2.34 5.42 -3.20
CA VAL A 109 -2.42 6.23 -4.40
C VAL A 109 -1.85 5.43 -5.55
N GLY A 110 -2.67 5.19 -6.59
CA GLY A 110 -2.27 4.31 -7.68
C GLY A 110 -3.19 4.39 -8.89
N ARG A 111 -3.11 3.37 -9.75
CA ARG A 111 -4.06 3.13 -10.84
C ARG A 111 -4.12 1.66 -11.21
N GLU A 112 -5.31 1.23 -11.62
CA GLU A 112 -5.48 -0.03 -12.32
C GLU A 112 -5.15 0.15 -13.80
N GLU A 113 -4.40 -0.78 -14.38
CA GLU A 113 -4.05 -0.80 -15.80
C GLU A 113 -4.42 -2.15 -16.40
N GLY A 114 -5.08 -2.11 -17.55
CA GLY A 114 -5.26 -3.28 -18.42
C GLY A 114 -4.10 -3.40 -19.42
N TRP A 115 -3.80 -4.63 -19.82
CA TRP A 115 -2.90 -4.94 -20.94
C TRP A 115 -3.70 -5.33 -22.18
#